data_AF-A0A3D5Y774-F1
#
_entry.id   AF-A0A3D5Y774-F1
#
_cell.length_a   1.000
_cell.length_b   1.000
_cell.length_c   1.000
_cell.angle_alpha   90.00
_cell.angle_beta   90.00
_cell.angle_gamma   90.00
#
_symmetry.space_group_name_H-M   'P 1'
#
loop_
_entity.id
_entity.type
_entity.pdbx_description
1 polymer ?
#
loop_
_entity_poly.entity_id
_entity_poly.type
_entity_poly.pdbx_seq_one_letter_code
_entity_poly.pdbx_strand_id
1 'polypeptide(L)' 'MDEELNKKIEEQGLKIDAIYKSVEKTRKYFLIIIWITILGVVLPMIGLAFVIPSFLSNYTNSLDNFGI' A
#
# COMPACT_ATOMS: atom_id res chain seq x y z
N MET A 1 -48.42 -12.30 -3.70
CA MET A 1 -46.96 -12.46 -3.82
C MET A 1 -46.58 -13.69 -3.04
N ASP A 2 -45.86 -14.64 -3.65
CA ASP A 2 -45.43 -15.88 -2.99
C ASP A 2 -44.54 -15.60 -1.78
N GLU A 3 -44.83 -16.23 -0.65
CA GLU A 3 -44.13 -16.03 0.62
C GLU A 3 -42.67 -16.51 0.54
N GLU A 4 -42.42 -17.59 -0.20
CA GLU A 4 -41.06 -18.07 -0.50
C GLU A 4 -40.25 -17.09 -1.34
N LEU A 5 -40.90 -16.36 -2.26
CA LEU A 5 -40.24 -15.38 -3.11
C LEU A 5 -39.80 -14.17 -2.28
N ASN A 6 -40.66 -13.70 -1.37
CA ASN A 6 -40.34 -12.60 -0.45
C ASN A 6 -39.15 -12.97 0.45
N LYS A 7 -39.14 -14.20 0.99
CA LYS A 7 -38.04 -14.70 1.81
C LYS A 7 -36.71 -14.71 1.05
N LYS A 8 -36.71 -15.18 -0.21
CA LYS A 8 -35.51 -15.16 -1.07
C LYS A 8 -35.02 -13.75 -1.35
N ILE A 9 -35.92 -12.78 -1.55
CA ILE A 9 -35.55 -11.37 -1.75
C ILE A 9 -34.90 -10.80 -0.50
N GLU A 10 -35.46 -11.07 0.68
CA GLU A 10 -34.89 -10.63 1.97
C GLU A 10 -33.50 -11.25 2.21
N GLU A 11 -33.36 -12.55 2.00
CA GLU A 11 -32.08 -13.26 2.11
C GLU A 11 -31.01 -12.69 1.16
N GLN A 12 -31.40 -12.30 -0.06
CA GLN A 12 -30.50 -11.66 -1.01
C GLN A 12 -30.11 -10.25 -0.57
N GLY A 13 -31.06 -9.46 -0.05
CA GLY A 13 -30.78 -8.12 0.47
C GLY A 13 -29.74 -8.14 1.60
N LEU A 14 -29.84 -9.10 2.52
CA LEU A 14 -28.87 -9.29 3.59
C LEU A 14 -27.46 -9.62 3.07
N LYS A 15 -27.36 -10.48 2.04
CA LYS A 15 -26.08 -10.84 1.42
C LYS A 15 -25.45 -9.63 0.71
N ILE A 16 -26.26 -8.83 0.02
CA ILE A 16 -25.78 -7.63 -0.68
C ILE A 16 -25.22 -6.61 0.33
N ASP A 17 -25.91 -6.37 1.44
CA ASP A 17 -25.43 -5.46 2.49
C ASP A 17 -24.13 -5.96 3.13
N ALA A 18 -24.03 -7.28 3.39
CA ALA A 18 -22.81 -7.88 3.90
C ALA A 18 -21.62 -7.72 2.91
N ILE A 19 -21.86 -7.92 1.62
CA ILE A 19 -20.85 -7.70 0.56
C ILE A 19 -20.43 -6.24 0.52
N TYR A 20 -21.40 -5.31 0.52
CA TYR A 20 -21.12 -3.87 0.50
C TYR A 20 -20.21 -3.46 1.67
N LYS A 21 -20.55 -3.89 2.89
CA LYS A 21 -19.73 -3.64 4.09
C LYS A 21 -18.32 -4.23 3.96
N SER A 22 -18.20 -5.45 3.42
CA SER A 22 -16.90 -6.09 3.22
C SER A 22 -16.04 -5.35 2.19
N VAL A 23 -16.64 -4.90 1.08
CA VAL A 23 -15.93 -4.19 0.01
C VAL A 23 -15.47 -2.81 0.48
N GLU A 24 -16.32 -2.06 1.19
CA GLU A 24 -15.93 -0.76 1.77
C GLU A 24 -14.80 -0.92 2.78
N LYS A 25 -14.83 -2.00 3.58
CA LYS A 25 -13.71 -2.35 4.45
C LYS A 25 -12.44 -2.55 3.62
N THR A 26 -12.45 -3.47 2.65
CA THR A 26 -11.29 -3.75 1.79
C THR A 26 -10.76 -2.48 1.11
N ARG A 27 -11.63 -1.61 0.59
CA ARG A 27 -11.26 -0.34 -0.03
C ARG A 27 -10.46 0.56 0.94
N LYS A 28 -10.93 0.68 2.18
CA LYS A 28 -10.25 1.47 3.21
C LYS A 28 -8.90 0.88 3.59
N TYR A 29 -8.80 -0.44 3.80
CA TYR A 29 -7.53 -1.09 4.12
C TYR A 29 -6.54 -1.02 2.95
N PHE A 30 -7.01 -1.16 1.71
CA PHE A 30 -6.17 -1.08 0.52
C PHE A 30 -5.47 0.28 0.40
N LEU A 31 -6.19 1.37 0.63
CA LEU A 31 -5.60 2.72 0.67
C LEU A 31 -4.51 2.83 1.74
N ILE A 32 -4.76 2.31 2.95
CA ILE A 32 -3.80 2.35 4.04
C ILE A 32 -2.55 1.52 3.72
N ILE A 33 -2.73 0.31 3.16
CA ILE A 33 -1.62 -0.59 2.80
C ILE A 33 -0.72 0.03 1.73
N ILE A 34 -1.29 0.73 0.74
CA ILE A 34 -0.50 1.45 -0.27
C ILE A 34 0.43 2.46 0.40
N TRP A 35 -0.09 3.29 1.30
CA TRP A 35 0.73 4.28 1.99
C TRP A 35 1.79 3.63 2.87
N ILE A 36 1.46 2.57 3.59
CA ILE A 36 2.45 1.81 4.39
C ILE A 36 3.54 1.24 3.49
N THR A 37 3.18 0.71 2.32
CA THR A 37 4.14 0.14 1.37
C THR A 37 5.05 1.22 0.81
N ILE A 38 4.49 2.39 0.46
CA ILE A 38 5.26 3.53 -0.01
C ILE A 38 6.24 4.01 1.07
N LEU A 39 5.79 4.16 2.31
CA LEU A 39 6.62 4.65 3.40
C LEU A 39 7.66 3.63 3.88
N GLY A 40 7.31 2.34 3.92
CA GLY A 40 8.17 1.28 4.46
C GLY A 40 9.13 0.68 3.45
N VAL A 41 8.82 0.75 2.16
CA VAL A 41 9.63 0.10 1.11
C VAL A 41 10.09 1.11 0.07
N VAL A 42 9.16 1.83 -0.57
CA VAL A 42 9.49 2.69 -1.71
C VAL A 42 10.34 3.88 -1.30
N LEU A 43 9.98 4.57 -0.22
CA LEU A 43 10.69 5.75 0.26
C LEU A 43 12.13 5.41 0.72
N PRO A 44 12.37 4.34 1.50
CA PRO A 44 13.73 3.88 1.79
C PRO A 44 14.52 3.49 0.54
N MET A 45 13.93 2.78 -0.42
CA MET A 45 14.64 2.43 -1.67
C MET A 45 15.08 3.67 -2.44
N ILE A 46 14.18 4.64 -2.59
CA ILE A 46 14.49 5.91 -3.25
C ILE A 46 15.59 6.65 -2.46
N GLY A 47 15.46 6.73 -1.14
CA GLY A 47 16.48 7.32 -0.27
C GLY A 47 17.86 6.69 -0.45
N LEU A 48 17.94 5.36 -0.44
CA LEU A 48 19.20 4.63 -0.66
C LEU A 48 19.77 4.90 -2.07
N ALA A 49 18.92 4.99 -3.09
CA ALA A 49 19.36 5.29 -4.45
C ALA A 49 20.06 6.65 -4.57
N PHE A 50 19.78 7.61 -3.68
CA PHE A 50 20.47 8.90 -3.61
C PHE A 50 21.63 8.91 -2.60
N VAL A 51 21.45 8.27 -1.44
CA VAL A 51 22.46 8.25 -0.37
C VAL A 51 23.70 7.48 -0.80
N ILE A 52 23.54 6.32 -1.44
CA ILE A 52 24.67 5.48 -1.87
C ILE A 52 25.62 6.25 -2.81
N PRO A 53 25.19 6.79 -3.96
CA PRO A 53 26.11 7.50 -4.86
C PRO A 53 26.70 8.76 -4.23
N SER A 54 25.94 9.50 -3.42
CA SER A 54 26.45 10.66 -2.70
C SER A 54 27.55 10.27 -1.70
N PHE A 55 27.34 9.19 -0.95
CA PHE A 55 28.31 8.66 0.00
C PHE A 55 29.59 8.19 -0.70
N LEU A 56 29.47 7.44 -1.80
CA LEU A 56 30.63 7.01 -2.58
C LEU A 56 31.41 8.19 -3.14
N SER A 57 30.73 9.18 -3.74
CA SER A 57 31.38 10.39 -4.28
C SER A 57 32.18 11.14 -3.20
N ASN A 58 31.60 11.34 -2.02
CA ASN A 58 32.30 12.01 -0.92
C ASN A 58 33.53 11.21 -0.44
N TYR A 59 33.42 9.88 -0.41
CA TYR A 59 34.52 9.01 -0.01
C TYR A 59 35.65 9.00 -1.06
N THR A 60 35.32 8.87 -2.35
CA THR A 60 36.32 8.92 -3.44
C THR A 60 37.00 10.28 -3.52
N ASN A 61 36.26 11.38 -3.39
CA ASN A 61 36.85 12.72 -3.38
C ASN A 61 37.80 12.94 -2.19
N SER A 62 37.49 12.32 -1.05
CA SER A 62 38.36 12.37 0.12
C SER A 62 39.67 11.63 -0.14
N LEU A 63 39.61 10.42 -0.74
CA LEU A 63 40.79 9.64 -1.13
C LEU A 63 41.66 10.39 -2.15
N ASP A 64 41.05 10.92 -3.22
CA ASP A 64 41.74 11.73 -4.23
C ASP A 64 42.46 12.94 -3.60
N ASN A 65 41.84 13.59 -2.61
CA ASN A 65 42.46 14.69 -1.86
C ASN A 65 43.64 14.26 -0.97
N PHE A 66 43.69 13.00 -0.52
CA PHE A 66 44.86 12.45 0.16
C PHE A 66 45.95 11.98 -0.81
N GLY A 67 45.74 12.10 -2.12
CA GLY A 67 46.73 11.81 -3.16
C GLY A 67 47.04 10.32 -3.36
N ILE A 68 46.14 9.44 -2.92
CA ILE A 68 46.19 7.98 -3.08
C ILE A 68 44.92 7.45 -3.72
#